data_AF-A0A1H8ZMF1-F1
#
_entry.id   AF-A0A1H8ZMF1-F1
#
_cell.length_a   1.000
_cell.length_b   1.000
_cell.length_c   1.000
_cell.angle_alpha   90.00
_cell.angle_beta   90.00
_cell.angle_gamma   90.00
#
_symmetry.space_group_name_H-M   'P 1'
#
loop_
_entity.id
_entity.type
_entity.pdbx_description
1 polymer ?
#
loop_
_entity_poly.entity_id
_entity_poly.type
_entity_poly.pdbx_seq_one_letter_code
_entity_poly.pdbx_strand_id
1 'polypeptide(L)'
;MKKKYVKRITSLVLTAALCLSASACGNEDTVVDDYGSNDQKTESAETDAETSTGTDGISIARGDNESLRDFFGSKVSYQDDFTVGKTEFKGNASYDILDNAYVNVYNMHKISDGKKDEQAIVDSLFGDSAEKLDKIEYTDGYDYMTLLYKYRQILAAHETYKSSDEIRWVQYEKSIITSTTGDVYYWKDDDDIYIHMYEGDYQNTRFVLLLAYDYTADFRYIFFEPKNIREYFPNYEFETLMVSGSNDSAGNPLELDNLCSDSIETIKENAESFVNNELRLNGDYTISYDGRFYKNSIVDSIIDSSSPINMIDPFGSNSRDLGNSVLMFSDSDFISTIMTGVQGMAYDYRVLSKQRDLLQEYIEENPNSTKDYTDFVYSEGASKLMDIASYTVDGYAVYLESDSYFEDSDSISSESSDSEKNILGPVNYNSGIIKYTSNGLYSVDIRLSNKITDSIDNVQLLDFEKIKPCLQAAIEEELDLEKMGNPDTLEINSVYLSNVDYYEDPESDTYVSIPAWQFSVTRVQGDGNTAIVYLNAMDGSLVSIRYISLD
;
A
#
# COMPACT_ATOMS: atom_id res chain seq x y z
N MET A 1 48.18 -14.06 45.76
CA MET A 1 47.97 -12.61 45.97
C MET A 1 48.41 -11.75 44.75
N LYS A 2 48.17 -12.19 43.50
CA LYS A 2 48.55 -11.46 42.26
C LYS A 2 47.39 -11.16 41.28
N LYS A 3 46.20 -11.75 41.45
CA LYS A 3 45.04 -11.53 40.54
C LYS A 3 44.17 -10.30 40.88
N LYS A 4 44.24 -9.76 42.10
CA LYS A 4 43.45 -8.58 42.52
C LYS A 4 44.05 -7.24 42.05
N TYR A 5 45.37 -7.20 41.83
CA TYR A 5 46.05 -5.98 41.35
C TYR A 5 45.90 -5.79 39.84
N VAL A 6 45.83 -6.88 39.06
CA VAL A 6 45.64 -6.81 37.60
C VAL A 6 44.30 -6.16 37.26
N LYS A 7 43.18 -6.61 37.88
CA LYS A 7 41.85 -6.02 37.62
C LYS A 7 41.75 -4.52 37.97
N ARG A 8 42.46 -4.06 39.00
CA ARG A 8 42.48 -2.62 39.37
C ARG A 8 43.29 -1.78 38.40
N ILE A 9 44.40 -2.32 37.88
CA ILE A 9 45.23 -1.63 36.87
C ILE A 9 44.50 -1.58 35.52
N THR A 10 43.81 -2.66 35.12
CA THR A 10 43.05 -2.67 33.86
C THR A 10 41.88 -1.70 33.86
N SER A 11 41.13 -1.58 34.97
CA SER A 11 40.09 -0.54 35.08
C SER A 11 40.65 0.87 35.06
N LEU A 12 41.77 1.15 35.74
CA LEU A 12 42.38 2.48 35.74
C LEU A 12 42.90 2.89 34.36
N VAL A 13 43.42 1.94 33.57
CA VAL A 13 43.86 2.20 32.19
C VAL A 13 42.67 2.42 31.25
N LEU A 14 41.56 1.67 31.44
CA LEU A 14 40.36 1.83 30.62
C LEU A 14 39.65 3.17 30.89
N THR A 15 39.59 3.61 32.14
CA THR A 15 39.01 4.91 32.51
C THR A 15 39.90 6.08 32.05
N ALA A 16 41.23 5.93 32.11
CA ALA A 16 42.15 6.95 31.59
C ALA A 16 42.10 7.09 30.06
N ALA A 17 41.88 5.99 29.33
CA ALA A 17 41.71 6.01 27.87
C ALA A 17 40.41 6.72 27.45
N LEU A 18 39.32 6.50 28.19
CA LEU A 18 38.02 7.16 27.95
C LEU A 18 38.02 8.66 28.28
N CYS A 19 38.82 9.10 29.25
CA CYS A 19 38.95 10.53 29.57
C CYS A 19 39.86 11.30 28.60
N LEU A 20 40.80 10.62 27.93
CA LEU A 20 41.70 11.23 26.93
C LEU A 20 41.07 11.30 25.52
N SER A 21 40.04 10.48 25.23
CA SER A 21 39.28 10.56 23.97
C SER A 21 38.22 11.67 23.95
N ALA A 22 37.98 12.36 25.07
CA ALA A 22 37.01 13.46 25.17
C ALA A 22 37.66 14.87 25.22
N SER A 23 38.98 14.97 24.97
CA SER A 23 39.69 16.25 24.97
C SER A 23 40.80 16.30 23.91
N ALA A 24 40.42 16.12 22.63
CA ALA A 24 41.26 16.45 21.49
C ALA A 24 40.43 16.64 20.21
N CYS A 25 39.77 17.79 20.09
CA CYS A 25 39.65 18.54 18.83
C CYS A 25 39.37 20.00 19.24
N GLY A 26 40.46 20.75 19.38
CA GLY A 26 40.43 22.18 19.60
C GLY A 26 40.16 22.94 18.31
N ASN A 27 39.65 24.15 18.49
CA ASN A 27 39.57 25.21 17.49
C ASN A 27 40.87 25.35 16.70
N GLU A 28 40.81 25.13 15.40
CA GLU A 28 41.61 25.89 14.45
C GLU A 28 40.65 26.64 13.53
N ASP A 29 40.60 27.96 13.72
CA ASP A 29 40.00 28.88 12.76
C ASP A 29 40.72 28.69 11.43
N THR A 30 40.02 28.13 10.45
CA THR A 30 40.51 28.09 9.08
C THR A 30 40.27 29.48 8.49
N VAL A 31 41.32 30.30 8.48
CA VAL A 31 41.31 31.56 7.73
C VAL A 31 41.28 31.21 6.25
N VAL A 32 40.13 31.39 5.62
CA VAL A 32 40.01 31.45 4.16
C VAL A 32 40.34 32.90 3.76
N ASP A 33 41.52 33.09 3.16
CA ASP A 33 41.90 34.34 2.49
C ASP A 33 41.06 34.48 1.21
N ASP A 34 40.00 35.27 1.31
CA ASP A 34 39.19 35.69 0.18
C ASP A 34 39.94 36.79 -0.61
N TYR A 35 40.42 36.44 -1.81
CA TYR A 35 40.88 37.42 -2.79
C TYR A 35 39.76 37.65 -3.82
N GLY A 36 38.87 38.61 -3.55
CA GLY A 36 37.79 38.89 -4.50
C GLY A 36 36.81 40.02 -4.19
N SER A 37 37.24 41.09 -3.51
CA SER A 37 36.63 42.45 -3.51
C SER A 37 35.14 42.62 -3.87
N ASN A 38 34.34 42.85 -2.82
CA ASN A 38 33.26 43.84 -2.67
C ASN A 38 32.52 44.33 -3.93
N ASP A 39 31.21 44.09 -3.95
CA ASP A 39 30.27 45.19 -3.66
C ASP A 39 29.01 44.71 -2.92
N GLN A 40 28.67 45.46 -1.89
CA GLN A 40 27.63 45.19 -0.91
C GLN A 40 26.22 45.30 -1.49
N LYS A 41 25.34 44.35 -1.12
CA LYS A 41 24.09 44.71 -0.44
C LYS A 41 23.62 43.57 0.45
N THR A 42 23.77 43.78 1.75
CA THR A 42 23.24 42.97 2.85
C THR A 42 21.75 43.26 3.02
N GLU A 43 20.91 42.22 3.04
CA GLU A 43 19.70 42.15 3.86
C GLU A 43 19.37 40.67 4.14
N SER A 44 19.77 40.26 5.35
CA SER A 44 19.22 39.23 6.24
C SER A 44 18.53 37.99 5.65
N ALA A 45 19.28 36.89 5.55
CA ALA A 45 18.72 35.54 5.51
C ALA A 45 18.93 34.87 6.87
N GLU A 46 17.84 34.43 7.51
CA GLU A 46 17.88 33.43 8.56
C GLU A 46 18.24 32.10 7.91
N THR A 47 19.44 31.60 8.23
CA THR A 47 19.91 30.26 7.87
C THR A 47 19.15 29.23 8.67
N ASP A 48 18.17 28.58 8.04
CA ASP A 48 17.75 27.24 8.42
C ASP A 48 18.68 26.22 7.76
N ALA A 49 19.16 25.30 8.58
CA ALA A 49 20.19 24.34 8.24
C ALA A 49 19.72 23.34 7.19
N GLU A 50 20.48 23.23 6.10
CA GLU A 50 20.43 22.11 5.16
C GLU A 50 20.78 20.81 5.88
N THR A 51 19.78 19.98 6.15
CA THR A 51 19.98 18.53 6.23
C THR A 51 19.97 17.99 4.80
N SER A 52 21.15 17.84 4.21
CA SER A 52 21.32 17.10 2.95
C SER A 52 21.07 15.61 3.21
N THR A 53 19.90 15.11 2.79
CA THR A 53 19.63 13.68 2.63
C THR A 53 19.72 13.34 1.14
N GLY A 54 20.44 12.26 0.83
CA GLY A 54 21.11 12.07 -0.45
C GLY A 54 20.19 11.76 -1.63
N THR A 55 20.23 12.65 -2.61
CA THR A 55 20.19 12.41 -4.07
C THR A 55 20.79 13.67 -4.72
N ASP A 56 22.08 13.66 -5.03
CA ASP A 56 22.87 14.83 -5.47
C ASP A 56 22.50 15.36 -6.89
N GLY A 57 21.50 14.79 -7.57
CA GLY A 57 21.15 15.10 -8.96
C GLY A 57 20.09 16.18 -9.19
N ILE A 58 19.21 16.48 -8.22
CA ILE A 58 18.12 17.48 -8.37
C ILE A 58 18.32 18.62 -7.38
N SER A 59 18.45 19.84 -7.90
CA SER A 59 18.45 21.06 -7.09
C SER A 59 17.01 21.43 -6.72
N ILE A 60 16.60 21.14 -5.50
CA ILE A 60 15.24 21.44 -5.01
C ILE A 60 15.25 22.77 -4.28
N ALA A 61 14.66 23.80 -4.87
CA ALA A 61 14.44 25.08 -4.21
C ALA A 61 13.11 25.06 -3.44
N ARG A 62 13.05 25.75 -2.30
CA ARG A 62 11.78 26.00 -1.59
C ARG A 62 11.02 27.13 -2.27
N GLY A 63 9.71 26.94 -2.42
CA GLY A 63 8.77 27.92 -2.93
C GLY A 63 8.49 29.03 -1.93
N ASP A 64 7.79 30.04 -2.41
CA ASP A 64 7.19 31.05 -1.54
C ASP A 64 6.00 30.40 -0.79
N ASN A 65 5.67 30.82 0.43
CA ASN A 65 4.56 30.25 1.22
C ASN A 65 3.15 30.60 0.67
N GLU A 66 3.03 30.74 -0.65
CA GLU A 66 1.79 31.02 -1.38
C GLU A 66 1.08 29.70 -1.73
N SER A 67 -0.26 29.72 -1.79
CA SER A 67 -0.99 28.51 -2.17
C SER A 67 -0.79 28.16 -3.65
N LEU A 68 -1.04 26.90 -4.05
CA LEU A 68 -1.02 26.53 -5.48
C LEU A 68 -1.98 27.39 -6.31
N ARG A 69 -3.11 27.81 -5.73
CA ARG A 69 -4.08 28.72 -6.38
C ARG A 69 -3.61 30.16 -6.43
N ASP A 70 -2.84 30.62 -5.46
CA ASP A 70 -2.22 31.94 -5.52
C ASP A 70 -1.18 31.98 -6.65
N PHE A 71 -0.41 30.90 -6.80
CA PHE A 71 0.63 30.79 -7.82
C PHE A 71 0.08 30.58 -9.24
N PHE A 72 -0.80 29.58 -9.44
CA PHE A 72 -1.33 29.22 -10.77
C PHE A 72 -2.69 29.83 -11.11
N GLY A 73 -3.39 30.42 -10.15
CA GLY A 73 -4.81 30.75 -10.27
C GLY A 73 -5.72 29.54 -10.05
N SER A 74 -7.02 29.71 -10.30
CA SER A 74 -7.99 28.61 -10.09
C SER A 74 -7.90 27.49 -11.13
N LYS A 75 -7.23 27.74 -12.25
CA LYS A 75 -7.22 26.87 -13.42
C LYS A 75 -6.03 27.17 -14.33
N VAL A 76 -5.39 26.12 -14.83
CA VAL A 76 -4.40 26.20 -15.91
C VAL A 76 -4.97 25.65 -17.21
N SER A 77 -4.44 26.08 -18.36
CA SER A 77 -4.92 25.64 -19.67
C SER A 77 -3.80 25.58 -20.70
N TYR A 78 -3.72 24.46 -21.40
CA TYR A 78 -2.86 24.25 -22.57
C TYR A 78 -3.71 24.38 -23.83
N GLN A 79 -3.41 25.37 -24.68
CA GLN A 79 -4.17 25.69 -25.88
C GLN A 79 -3.21 26.08 -27.01
N ASP A 80 -2.44 25.11 -27.49
CA ASP A 80 -1.45 25.30 -28.55
C ASP A 80 -1.53 24.16 -29.55
N ASP A 81 -1.43 24.50 -30.84
CA ASP A 81 -1.36 23.54 -31.94
C ASP A 81 0.02 23.62 -32.58
N PHE A 82 0.63 22.47 -32.89
CA PHE A 82 1.94 22.40 -33.51
C PHE A 82 2.07 21.18 -34.43
N THR A 83 3.22 21.03 -35.10
CA THR A 83 3.45 19.94 -36.06
C THR A 83 4.84 19.37 -35.89
N VAL A 84 4.93 18.05 -35.73
CA VAL A 84 6.19 17.30 -35.68
C VAL A 84 6.26 16.39 -36.90
N GLY A 85 7.21 16.65 -37.80
CA GLY A 85 7.30 15.95 -39.08
C GLY A 85 6.05 16.15 -39.94
N LYS A 86 5.17 15.14 -40.00
CA LYS A 86 3.89 15.18 -40.74
C LYS A 86 2.67 15.11 -39.81
N THR A 87 2.88 14.87 -38.53
CA THR A 87 1.80 14.67 -37.56
C THR A 87 1.43 16.03 -36.95
N GLU A 88 0.15 16.37 -37.04
CA GLU A 88 -0.44 17.56 -36.41
C GLU A 88 -0.83 17.24 -34.96
N PHE A 89 -0.43 18.10 -34.02
CA PHE A 89 -0.81 18.02 -32.61
C PHE A 89 -1.80 19.14 -32.30
N LYS A 90 -2.95 18.78 -31.73
CA LYS A 90 -4.01 19.72 -31.34
C LYS A 90 -4.10 19.78 -29.83
N GLY A 91 -3.85 20.94 -29.25
CA GLY A 91 -3.83 21.12 -27.80
C GLY A 91 -5.08 21.81 -27.31
N ASN A 92 -5.87 21.12 -26.49
CA ASN A 92 -6.94 21.75 -25.73
C ASN A 92 -7.18 20.97 -24.44
N ALA A 93 -6.36 21.24 -23.44
CA ALA A 93 -6.43 20.60 -22.13
C ALA A 93 -6.50 21.65 -21.03
N SER A 94 -7.16 21.32 -19.92
CA SER A 94 -7.23 22.21 -18.78
C SER A 94 -7.39 21.47 -17.47
N TYR A 95 -6.86 22.06 -16.40
CA TYR A 95 -6.88 21.48 -15.05
C TYR A 95 -7.31 22.53 -14.03
N ASP A 96 -8.31 22.19 -13.23
CA ASP A 96 -8.74 23.03 -12.11
C ASP A 96 -7.79 22.79 -10.93
N ILE A 97 -7.16 23.85 -10.44
CA ILE A 97 -6.15 23.76 -9.39
C ILE A 97 -6.84 23.46 -8.05
N LEU A 98 -6.36 22.41 -7.39
CA LEU A 98 -6.85 22.01 -6.07
C LEU A 98 -6.56 23.08 -5.02
N ASP A 99 -7.38 23.12 -3.97
CA ASP A 99 -7.23 24.03 -2.84
C ASP A 99 -6.16 23.53 -1.85
N ASN A 100 -4.96 23.24 -2.37
CA ASN A 100 -3.82 22.78 -1.59
C ASN A 100 -2.84 23.93 -1.37
N ALA A 101 -2.19 23.96 -0.20
CA ALA A 101 -1.20 24.97 0.12
C ALA A 101 0.03 24.84 -0.79
N TYR A 102 0.60 23.65 -0.94
CA TYR A 102 1.81 23.45 -1.73
C TYR A 102 1.94 22.00 -2.20
N VAL A 103 3.04 21.70 -2.90
CA VAL A 103 3.45 20.34 -3.24
C VAL A 103 4.82 20.04 -2.68
N ASN A 104 5.09 18.75 -2.46
CA ASN A 104 6.30 18.25 -1.85
C ASN A 104 7.06 17.35 -2.81
N VAL A 105 8.37 17.25 -2.59
CA VAL A 105 9.19 16.14 -3.07
C VAL A 105 9.35 15.13 -1.94
N TYR A 106 9.20 13.85 -2.26
CA TYR A 106 9.30 12.76 -1.28
C TYR A 106 10.53 11.92 -1.58
N ASN A 107 11.38 11.76 -0.58
CA ASN A 107 12.49 10.82 -0.63
C ASN A 107 11.94 9.42 -0.38
N MET A 108 12.19 8.51 -1.31
CA MET A 108 11.65 7.16 -1.32
C MET A 108 12.76 6.14 -1.17
N HIS A 109 12.43 5.03 -0.50
CA HIS A 109 13.29 3.85 -0.41
C HIS A 109 12.52 2.63 -0.91
N LYS A 110 13.14 1.89 -1.83
CA LYS A 110 12.61 0.63 -2.34
C LYS A 110 12.50 -0.38 -1.21
N ILE A 111 11.41 -1.12 -1.17
CA ILE A 111 11.26 -2.17 -0.17
C ILE A 111 12.24 -3.31 -0.49
N SER A 112 12.90 -3.85 0.54
CA SER A 112 13.75 -5.03 0.36
C SER A 112 12.89 -6.24 0.02
N ASP A 113 13.36 -7.08 -0.90
CA ASP A 113 12.68 -8.33 -1.27
C ASP A 113 12.44 -9.27 -0.06
N GLY A 114 13.20 -9.12 1.01
CA GLY A 114 13.03 -9.84 2.28
C GLY A 114 13.83 -11.12 2.40
N LYS A 115 14.51 -11.58 1.33
CA LYS A 115 15.26 -12.85 1.32
C LYS A 115 16.35 -12.90 2.39
N LYS A 116 16.98 -11.75 2.70
CA LYS A 116 18.03 -11.64 3.72
C LYS A 116 17.53 -11.91 5.14
N ASP A 117 16.26 -11.64 5.42
CA ASP A 117 15.65 -11.74 6.75
C ASP A 117 14.77 -13.00 6.89
N GLU A 118 14.52 -13.71 5.79
CA GLU A 118 13.62 -14.86 5.70
C GLU A 118 13.88 -15.92 6.78
N GLN A 119 15.11 -16.45 6.87
CA GLN A 119 15.43 -17.48 7.87
C GLN A 119 15.25 -16.97 9.30
N ALA A 120 15.56 -15.69 9.55
CA ALA A 120 15.39 -15.10 10.88
C ALA A 120 13.92 -14.93 11.27
N ILE A 121 13.02 -14.72 10.30
CA ILE A 121 11.57 -14.70 10.49
C ILE A 121 11.04 -16.13 10.70
N VAL A 122 11.50 -17.10 9.89
CA VAL A 122 11.12 -18.51 10.05
C VAL A 122 11.53 -19.03 11.44
N ASP A 123 12.76 -18.76 11.86
CA ASP A 123 13.29 -19.17 13.16
C ASP A 123 12.58 -18.45 14.33
N SER A 124 12.16 -17.19 14.16
CA SER A 124 11.44 -16.45 15.21
C SER A 124 10.03 -17.00 15.43
N LEU A 125 9.35 -17.42 14.35
CA LEU A 125 7.98 -17.91 14.40
C LEU A 125 7.91 -19.40 14.79
N PHE A 126 8.75 -20.25 14.19
CA PHE A 126 8.63 -21.71 14.34
C PHE A 126 9.78 -22.35 15.12
N GLY A 127 10.91 -21.66 15.26
CA GLY A 127 12.14 -22.23 15.80
C GLY A 127 12.49 -23.55 15.12
N ASP A 128 12.86 -24.55 15.92
CA ASP A 128 13.27 -25.87 15.42
C ASP A 128 12.15 -26.69 14.76
N SER A 129 10.88 -26.24 14.84
CA SER A 129 9.73 -26.97 14.26
C SER A 129 9.45 -26.60 12.80
N ALA A 130 10.18 -25.63 12.25
CA ALA A 130 9.97 -25.15 10.89
C ALA A 130 10.19 -26.26 9.86
N GLU A 131 9.21 -26.45 8.98
CA GLU A 131 9.26 -27.34 7.83
C GLU A 131 8.97 -26.54 6.56
N LYS A 132 9.81 -26.75 5.54
CA LYS A 132 9.62 -26.17 4.21
C LYS A 132 8.48 -26.91 3.50
N LEU A 133 7.55 -26.16 2.91
CA LEU A 133 6.50 -26.70 2.04
C LEU A 133 6.91 -26.53 0.57
N ASP A 134 7.39 -27.60 -0.06
CA ASP A 134 7.72 -27.58 -1.50
C ASP A 134 6.48 -27.43 -2.39
N LYS A 135 5.31 -27.85 -1.89
CA LYS A 135 4.01 -27.67 -2.53
C LYS A 135 2.87 -27.67 -1.50
N ILE A 136 1.76 -27.07 -1.88
CA ILE A 136 0.48 -27.15 -1.19
C ILE A 136 -0.61 -27.47 -2.22
N GLU A 137 -1.63 -28.22 -1.79
CA GLU A 137 -2.79 -28.57 -2.59
C GLU A 137 -3.98 -28.77 -1.66
N TYR A 138 -5.19 -28.79 -2.20
CA TYR A 138 -6.36 -29.19 -1.43
C TYR A 138 -6.18 -30.65 -0.95
N THR A 139 -6.02 -30.85 0.35
CA THR A 139 -5.85 -32.18 0.96
C THR A 139 -7.15 -32.66 1.60
N ASP A 140 -7.75 -31.82 2.43
CA ASP A 140 -9.04 -32.02 3.05
C ASP A 140 -9.83 -30.71 3.13
N GLY A 141 -10.94 -30.73 3.86
CA GLY A 141 -11.81 -29.55 3.97
C GLY A 141 -11.32 -28.46 4.92
N TYR A 142 -10.12 -28.50 5.46
CA TYR A 142 -9.66 -27.57 6.50
C TYR A 142 -8.20 -27.19 6.34
N ASP A 143 -7.34 -28.14 6.02
CA ASP A 143 -5.90 -27.94 5.89
C ASP A 143 -5.57 -26.98 4.74
N TYR A 144 -4.71 -26.00 5.02
CA TYR A 144 -4.15 -25.03 4.07
C TYR A 144 -5.17 -24.15 3.34
N MET A 145 -6.46 -24.17 3.71
CA MET A 145 -7.50 -23.48 2.95
C MET A 145 -7.20 -21.99 2.76
N THR A 146 -6.86 -21.28 3.84
CA THR A 146 -6.52 -19.84 3.78
C THR A 146 -5.24 -19.57 3.00
N LEU A 147 -4.24 -20.44 3.12
CA LEU A 147 -2.97 -20.34 2.39
C LEU A 147 -3.17 -20.55 0.88
N LEU A 148 -4.02 -21.48 0.47
CA LEU A 148 -4.35 -21.71 -0.95
C LEU A 148 -5.00 -20.47 -1.56
N TYR A 149 -5.97 -19.85 -0.87
CA TYR A 149 -6.57 -18.59 -1.31
C TYR A 149 -5.55 -17.45 -1.37
N LYS A 150 -4.65 -17.35 -0.38
CA LYS A 150 -3.61 -16.32 -0.38
C LYS A 150 -2.64 -16.48 -1.54
N TYR A 151 -2.19 -17.70 -1.81
CA TYR A 151 -1.30 -17.99 -2.92
C TYR A 151 -1.96 -17.60 -4.26
N ARG A 152 -3.22 -18.00 -4.45
CA ARG A 152 -4.00 -17.63 -5.65
C ARG A 152 -4.13 -16.12 -5.80
N GLN A 153 -4.42 -15.40 -4.71
CA GLN A 153 -4.51 -13.93 -4.71
C GLN A 153 -3.20 -13.29 -5.20
N ILE A 154 -2.05 -13.76 -4.72
CA ILE A 154 -0.73 -13.24 -5.11
C ILE A 154 -0.47 -13.49 -6.60
N LEU A 155 -0.79 -14.68 -7.12
CA LEU A 155 -0.63 -14.95 -8.55
C LEU A 155 -1.58 -14.12 -9.42
N ALA A 156 -2.83 -13.96 -9.02
CA ALA A 156 -3.79 -13.14 -9.75
C ALA A 156 -3.35 -11.66 -9.79
N ALA A 157 -2.79 -11.16 -8.68
CA ALA A 157 -2.16 -9.84 -8.63
C ALA A 157 -1.04 -9.74 -9.66
N HIS A 158 -0.09 -10.67 -9.58
CA HIS A 158 1.09 -10.70 -10.43
C HIS A 158 0.76 -10.70 -11.92
N GLU A 159 -0.18 -11.54 -12.35
CA GLU A 159 -0.62 -11.58 -13.75
C GLU A 159 -1.32 -10.27 -14.18
N THR A 160 -2.07 -9.63 -13.27
CA THR A 160 -2.68 -8.32 -13.54
C THR A 160 -1.60 -7.27 -13.81
N TYR A 161 -0.58 -7.18 -12.95
CA TYR A 161 0.53 -6.22 -13.09
C TYR A 161 1.40 -6.50 -14.32
N LYS A 162 1.60 -7.77 -14.69
CA LYS A 162 2.26 -8.12 -15.96
C LYS A 162 1.50 -7.63 -17.19
N SER A 163 0.18 -7.59 -17.11
CA SER A 163 -0.69 -7.25 -18.23
C SER A 163 -1.02 -5.75 -18.32
N SER A 164 -0.74 -4.96 -17.27
CA SER A 164 -1.09 -3.55 -17.21
C SER A 164 -0.14 -2.75 -16.32
N ASP A 165 0.41 -1.67 -16.87
CA ASP A 165 1.21 -0.69 -16.12
C ASP A 165 0.35 0.23 -15.20
N GLU A 166 -0.98 0.18 -15.31
CA GLU A 166 -1.90 1.14 -14.66
C GLU A 166 -2.82 0.51 -13.60
N ILE A 167 -3.20 -0.76 -13.74
CA ILE A 167 -4.20 -1.35 -12.84
C ILE A 167 -3.53 -1.79 -11.54
N ARG A 168 -3.72 -0.98 -10.49
CA ARG A 168 -3.25 -1.30 -9.12
C ARG A 168 -4.30 -2.00 -8.25
N TRP A 169 -5.44 -2.38 -8.83
CA TRP A 169 -6.54 -3.01 -8.11
C TRP A 169 -6.61 -4.50 -8.44
N VAL A 170 -6.13 -5.32 -7.51
CA VAL A 170 -6.25 -6.78 -7.62
C VAL A 170 -7.63 -7.18 -7.14
N GLN A 171 -8.49 -7.62 -8.05
CA GLN A 171 -9.77 -8.21 -7.64
C GLN A 171 -9.50 -9.54 -6.91
N TYR A 172 -10.16 -9.75 -5.76
CA TYR A 172 -10.17 -11.07 -5.15
C TYR A 172 -10.78 -12.09 -6.10
N GLU A 173 -10.09 -13.22 -6.28
CA GLU A 173 -10.67 -14.34 -6.97
C GLU A 173 -11.74 -14.99 -6.09
N LYS A 174 -12.99 -14.95 -6.58
CA LYS A 174 -14.20 -15.36 -5.85
C LYS A 174 -14.52 -16.85 -6.01
N SER A 175 -13.75 -17.59 -6.80
CA SER A 175 -14.00 -19.01 -7.07
C SER A 175 -13.69 -19.87 -5.85
N ILE A 176 -14.63 -20.73 -5.45
CA ILE A 176 -14.46 -21.57 -4.26
C ILE A 176 -13.47 -22.71 -4.54
N ILE A 177 -12.49 -22.86 -3.66
CA ILE A 177 -11.56 -23.99 -3.66
C ILE A 177 -12.28 -25.23 -3.12
N THR A 178 -12.32 -26.28 -3.94
CA THR A 178 -12.94 -27.56 -3.63
C THR A 178 -11.99 -28.69 -3.97
N SER A 179 -12.33 -29.91 -3.56
CA SER A 179 -11.62 -31.13 -3.93
C SER A 179 -11.52 -31.37 -5.45
N THR A 180 -12.35 -30.71 -6.25
CA THR A 180 -12.36 -30.83 -7.71
C THR A 180 -11.60 -29.73 -8.44
N THR A 181 -11.23 -28.64 -7.75
CA THR A 181 -10.50 -27.52 -8.36
C THR A 181 -9.14 -27.97 -8.88
N GLY A 182 -8.47 -28.89 -8.16
CA GLY A 182 -7.23 -29.53 -8.62
C GLY A 182 -6.00 -28.63 -8.58
N ASP A 183 -6.09 -27.46 -7.94
CA ASP A 183 -4.98 -26.52 -7.81
C ASP A 183 -3.85 -27.11 -6.96
N VAL A 184 -2.64 -27.07 -7.51
CA VAL A 184 -1.40 -27.39 -6.80
C VAL A 184 -0.48 -26.19 -6.94
N TYR A 185 -0.10 -25.61 -5.81
CA TYR A 185 0.82 -24.48 -5.75
C TYR A 185 2.17 -24.94 -5.23
N TYR A 186 3.25 -24.38 -5.79
CA TYR A 186 4.61 -24.84 -5.56
C TYR A 186 5.44 -23.74 -4.92
N TRP A 187 6.51 -24.14 -4.22
CA TRP A 187 7.60 -23.23 -3.92
C TRP A 187 8.11 -22.58 -5.22
N LYS A 188 8.19 -21.25 -5.26
CA LYS A 188 8.66 -20.48 -6.42
C LYS A 188 9.84 -19.60 -6.06
N ASP A 189 10.81 -19.55 -6.97
CA ASP A 189 11.98 -18.68 -6.92
C ASP A 189 12.34 -18.30 -8.36
N ASP A 190 11.40 -17.61 -9.02
CA ASP A 190 11.49 -17.18 -10.41
C ASP A 190 12.03 -15.72 -10.46
N ASP A 191 12.50 -15.28 -11.64
CA ASP A 191 13.11 -13.94 -11.81
C ASP A 191 12.11 -12.78 -11.57
N ASP A 192 10.82 -13.04 -11.75
CA ASP A 192 9.74 -12.05 -11.67
C ASP A 192 8.89 -12.17 -10.40
N ILE A 193 8.93 -13.31 -9.71
CA ILE A 193 8.26 -13.54 -8.43
C ILE A 193 8.90 -14.70 -7.65
N TYR A 194 9.00 -14.55 -6.34
CA TYR A 194 9.26 -15.69 -5.45
C TYR A 194 8.12 -15.87 -4.45
N ILE A 195 7.81 -17.11 -4.13
CA ILE A 195 6.82 -17.50 -3.12
C ILE A 195 7.36 -18.69 -2.33
N HIS A 196 7.75 -18.41 -1.09
CA HIS A 196 8.31 -19.36 -0.15
C HIS A 196 7.29 -19.70 0.93
N MET A 197 7.14 -20.99 1.25
CA MET A 197 6.09 -21.49 2.14
C MET A 197 6.68 -22.40 3.21
N TYR A 198 6.17 -22.27 4.43
CA TYR A 198 6.60 -23.04 5.59
C TYR A 198 5.40 -23.43 6.44
N GLU A 199 5.57 -24.46 7.25
CA GLU A 199 4.72 -24.75 8.40
C GLU A 199 5.54 -25.03 9.65
N GLY A 200 4.94 -24.88 10.82
CA GLY A 200 5.60 -25.17 12.08
C GLY A 200 4.69 -24.94 13.28
N ASP A 201 5.14 -25.36 14.45
CA ASP A 201 4.37 -25.18 15.68
C ASP A 201 4.56 -23.75 16.21
N TYR A 202 3.46 -23.01 16.37
CA TYR A 202 3.40 -21.72 17.03
C TYR A 202 2.37 -21.78 18.16
N GLN A 203 2.82 -21.52 19.39
CA GLN A 203 1.97 -21.57 20.59
C GLN A 203 1.14 -22.87 20.76
N ASN A 204 1.72 -24.02 20.37
CA ASN A 204 1.10 -25.37 20.40
C ASN A 204 0.04 -25.65 19.32
N THR A 205 -0.06 -24.81 18.29
CA THR A 205 -0.89 -25.05 17.11
C THR A 205 -0.02 -25.03 15.86
N ARG A 206 -0.34 -25.83 14.85
CA ARG A 206 0.38 -25.81 13.58
C ARG A 206 -0.05 -24.58 12.78
N PHE A 207 0.90 -23.73 12.45
CA PHE A 207 0.71 -22.55 11.63
C PHE A 207 1.42 -22.72 10.29
N VAL A 208 1.00 -21.92 9.32
CA VAL A 208 1.64 -21.78 8.01
C VAL A 208 2.14 -20.37 7.83
N LEU A 209 3.24 -20.23 7.10
CA LEU A 209 3.86 -18.97 6.73
C LEU A 209 4.08 -18.94 5.22
N LEU A 210 3.69 -17.84 4.58
CA LEU A 210 4.06 -17.51 3.21
C LEU A 210 4.82 -16.19 3.21
N LEU A 211 6.02 -16.23 2.64
CA LEU A 211 6.86 -15.08 2.38
C LEU A 211 7.04 -14.98 0.87
N ALA A 212 6.68 -13.85 0.29
CA ALA A 212 6.75 -13.67 -1.15
C ALA A 212 7.19 -12.26 -1.51
N TYR A 213 7.76 -12.13 -2.70
CA TYR A 213 8.00 -10.84 -3.33
C TYR A 213 7.68 -10.93 -4.81
N ASP A 214 6.86 -9.99 -5.28
CA ASP A 214 6.53 -9.80 -6.68
C ASP A 214 7.40 -8.67 -7.24
N TYR A 215 8.39 -9.02 -8.06
CA TYR A 215 9.30 -8.05 -8.68
C TYR A 215 8.62 -7.25 -9.80
N THR A 216 7.45 -7.70 -10.29
CA THR A 216 6.67 -6.95 -11.29
C THR A 216 5.84 -5.85 -10.61
N ALA A 217 5.20 -6.18 -9.49
CA ALA A 217 4.34 -5.25 -8.76
C ALA A 217 5.09 -4.42 -7.69
N ASP A 218 6.34 -4.79 -7.38
CA ASP A 218 7.15 -4.23 -6.29
C ASP A 218 6.44 -4.35 -4.92
N PHE A 219 5.95 -5.57 -4.64
CA PHE A 219 5.26 -5.88 -3.38
C PHE A 219 5.89 -7.04 -2.65
N ARG A 220 6.11 -6.85 -1.35
CA ARG A 220 6.45 -7.90 -0.40
C ARG A 220 5.20 -8.37 0.33
N TYR A 221 5.00 -9.68 0.41
CA TYR A 221 3.88 -10.29 1.13
C TYR A 221 4.38 -11.11 2.31
N ILE A 222 3.69 -10.97 3.44
CA ILE A 222 3.88 -11.80 4.64
C ILE A 222 2.50 -12.29 5.06
N PHE A 223 2.29 -13.60 5.04
CA PHE A 223 1.05 -14.23 5.48
C PHE A 223 1.34 -15.32 6.51
N PHE A 224 0.69 -15.28 7.66
CA PHE A 224 0.91 -16.21 8.77
C PHE A 224 -0.40 -16.51 9.50
N GLU A 225 -0.84 -17.76 9.54
CA GLU A 225 -2.16 -18.15 10.10
C GLU A 225 -2.15 -19.64 10.49
N PRO A 226 -3.08 -20.15 11.33
CA PRO A 226 -3.23 -21.59 11.55
C PRO A 226 -3.35 -22.35 10.24
N LYS A 227 -2.69 -23.50 10.16
CA LYS A 227 -2.84 -24.44 9.06
C LYS A 227 -4.29 -24.90 8.91
N ASN A 228 -4.96 -25.09 10.05
CA ASN A 228 -6.28 -25.70 10.14
C ASN A 228 -7.08 -25.03 11.25
N ILE A 229 -8.24 -24.47 10.90
CA ILE A 229 -9.13 -23.78 11.86
C ILE A 229 -9.62 -24.68 13.00
N ARG A 230 -9.78 -25.99 12.76
CA ARG A 230 -10.18 -26.96 13.80
C ARG A 230 -9.05 -27.31 14.76
N GLU A 231 -7.78 -27.11 14.39
CA GLU A 231 -6.69 -27.23 15.35
C GLU A 231 -6.69 -26.03 16.31
N TYR A 232 -6.97 -24.83 15.79
CA TYR A 232 -7.02 -23.60 16.59
C TYR A 232 -8.31 -23.48 17.43
N PHE A 233 -9.45 -23.91 16.88
CA PHE A 233 -10.77 -23.94 17.54
C PHE A 233 -11.41 -25.34 17.47
N PRO A 234 -10.94 -26.31 18.27
CA PRO A 234 -11.35 -27.72 18.15
C PRO A 234 -12.81 -28.01 18.54
N ASN A 235 -13.47 -27.07 19.21
CA ASN A 235 -14.87 -27.22 19.64
C ASN A 235 -15.86 -26.54 18.68
N TYR A 236 -15.37 -25.95 17.59
CA TYR A 236 -16.17 -25.17 16.66
C TYR A 236 -16.02 -25.71 15.24
N GLU A 237 -17.05 -25.44 14.44
CA GLU A 237 -17.13 -25.83 13.02
C GLU A 237 -17.17 -24.58 12.17
N PHE A 238 -16.18 -23.70 12.35
CA PHE A 238 -16.14 -22.44 11.61
C PHE A 238 -15.79 -22.67 10.14
N GLU A 239 -16.52 -22.00 9.27
CA GLU A 239 -16.31 -22.01 7.82
C GLU A 239 -15.86 -20.65 7.29
N THR A 240 -16.35 -19.54 7.87
CA THR A 240 -16.03 -18.18 7.44
C THR A 240 -15.57 -17.34 8.63
N LEU A 241 -14.54 -16.53 8.44
CA LEU A 241 -14.22 -15.40 9.33
C LEU A 241 -14.61 -14.11 8.63
N MET A 242 -15.37 -13.25 9.32
CA MET A 242 -15.60 -11.86 8.94
C MET A 242 -14.85 -10.94 9.90
N VAL A 243 -14.26 -9.88 9.37
CA VAL A 243 -13.77 -8.76 10.16
C VAL A 243 -14.75 -7.62 9.99
N SER A 244 -15.29 -7.12 11.09
CA SER A 244 -16.32 -6.08 11.05
C SER A 244 -16.10 -5.00 12.10
N GLY A 245 -16.58 -3.78 11.85
CA GLY A 245 -16.58 -2.69 12.82
C GLY A 245 -17.49 -2.98 14.02
N SER A 246 -17.08 -2.53 15.20
CA SER A 246 -17.83 -2.67 16.45
C SER A 246 -19.00 -1.70 16.55
N ASN A 247 -19.13 -0.75 15.63
CA ASN A 247 -20.23 0.21 15.59
C ASN A 247 -21.13 -0.02 14.37
N ASP A 248 -22.40 0.36 14.50
CA ASP A 248 -23.37 0.33 13.41
C ASP A 248 -23.11 1.43 12.38
N SER A 249 -23.90 1.43 11.31
CA SER A 249 -23.75 2.43 10.25
C SER A 249 -23.98 3.88 10.71
N ALA A 250 -24.57 4.12 11.87
CA ALA A 250 -24.77 5.43 12.47
C ALA A 250 -23.69 5.79 13.52
N GLY A 251 -22.69 4.93 13.72
CA GLY A 251 -21.62 5.10 14.71
C GLY A 251 -22.03 4.72 16.13
N ASN A 252 -23.16 4.05 16.33
CA ASN A 252 -23.54 3.55 17.65
C ASN A 252 -22.84 2.22 17.93
N PRO A 253 -22.30 2.00 19.14
CA PRO A 253 -21.73 0.72 19.52
C PRO A 253 -22.72 -0.43 19.36
N LEU A 254 -22.25 -1.54 18.80
CA LEU A 254 -22.98 -2.80 18.73
C LEU A 254 -22.78 -3.56 20.04
N GLU A 255 -23.85 -4.11 20.60
CA GLU A 255 -23.76 -5.00 21.77
C GLU A 255 -23.32 -6.39 21.31
N LEU A 256 -22.01 -6.56 21.12
CA LEU A 256 -21.38 -7.83 20.74
C LEU A 256 -20.70 -8.48 21.94
N ASP A 257 -21.11 -9.71 22.26
CA ASP A 257 -20.44 -10.53 23.28
C ASP A 257 -19.11 -11.07 22.73
N ASN A 258 -18.02 -10.34 22.98
CA ASN A 258 -16.67 -10.76 22.57
C ASN A 258 -16.05 -11.71 23.61
N LEU A 259 -15.63 -12.90 23.17
CA LEU A 259 -14.98 -13.90 24.03
C LEU A 259 -13.54 -13.53 24.43
N CYS A 260 -12.88 -12.66 23.66
CA CYS A 260 -11.54 -12.18 23.98
C CYS A 260 -11.59 -11.19 25.15
N SER A 261 -10.79 -11.47 26.20
CA SER A 261 -10.73 -10.63 27.40
C SER A 261 -9.72 -9.49 27.31
N ASP A 262 -8.81 -9.54 26.35
CA ASP A 262 -7.78 -8.52 26.18
C ASP A 262 -8.39 -7.26 25.57
N SER A 263 -7.89 -6.09 25.99
CA SER A 263 -8.34 -4.83 25.41
C SER A 263 -7.72 -4.62 24.03
N ILE A 264 -8.34 -3.79 23.20
CA ILE A 264 -7.81 -3.43 21.88
C ILE A 264 -6.42 -2.79 21.98
N GLU A 265 -6.15 -2.01 23.03
CA GLU A 265 -4.84 -1.38 23.26
C GLU A 265 -3.77 -2.43 23.57
N THR A 266 -4.12 -3.45 24.36
CA THR A 266 -3.21 -4.57 24.63
C THR A 266 -2.91 -5.34 23.35
N ILE A 267 -3.92 -5.56 22.50
CA ILE A 267 -3.75 -6.22 21.20
C ILE A 267 -2.87 -5.39 20.27
N LYS A 268 -3.06 -4.06 20.23
CA LYS A 268 -2.21 -3.15 19.47
C LYS A 268 -0.74 -3.22 19.92
N GLU A 269 -0.47 -3.13 21.23
CA GLU A 269 0.89 -3.26 21.77
C GLU A 269 1.52 -4.62 21.43
N ASN A 270 0.75 -5.70 21.52
CA ASN A 270 1.20 -7.04 21.14
C ASN A 270 1.52 -7.12 19.64
N ALA A 271 0.70 -6.53 18.78
CA ALA A 271 0.91 -6.50 17.34
C ALA A 271 2.14 -5.66 16.96
N GLU A 272 2.35 -4.50 17.59
CA GLU A 272 3.55 -3.68 17.41
C GLU A 272 4.81 -4.46 17.78
N SER A 273 4.79 -5.13 18.94
CA SER A 273 5.89 -5.99 19.36
C SER A 273 6.14 -7.11 18.35
N PHE A 274 5.09 -7.77 17.89
CA PHE A 274 5.16 -8.88 16.94
C PHE A 274 5.79 -8.47 15.60
N VAL A 275 5.28 -7.39 15.02
CA VAL A 275 5.75 -6.85 13.74
C VAL A 275 7.23 -6.46 13.82
N ASN A 276 7.64 -5.85 14.93
CA ASN A 276 9.00 -5.36 15.08
C ASN A 276 10.01 -6.46 15.38
N ASN A 277 9.68 -7.41 16.26
CA ASN A 277 10.64 -8.39 16.75
C ASN A 277 10.61 -9.69 15.93
N GLU A 278 9.43 -10.23 15.65
CA GLU A 278 9.23 -11.51 14.98
C GLU A 278 9.33 -11.34 13.47
N LEU A 279 8.67 -10.32 12.89
CA LEU A 279 8.71 -10.04 11.45
C LEU A 279 9.87 -9.14 11.01
N ARG A 280 10.65 -8.60 11.97
CA ARG A 280 11.85 -7.78 11.71
C ARG A 280 11.58 -6.49 10.93
N LEU A 281 10.39 -5.91 11.06
CA LEU A 281 10.04 -4.65 10.39
C LEU A 281 10.50 -3.38 11.15
N ASN A 282 11.14 -3.54 12.31
CA ASN A 282 11.99 -2.54 13.01
C ASN A 282 11.39 -1.13 13.21
N GLY A 283 10.09 -0.99 13.43
CA GLY A 283 9.45 0.29 13.72
C GLY A 283 9.23 1.19 12.49
N ASP A 284 9.39 0.64 11.29
CA ASP A 284 9.13 1.35 10.02
C ASP A 284 7.62 1.59 9.77
N TYR A 285 6.74 1.01 10.60
CA TYR A 285 5.30 1.03 10.42
C TYR A 285 4.57 1.27 11.74
N THR A 286 3.41 1.91 11.67
CA THR A 286 2.52 2.13 12.80
C THR A 286 1.41 1.10 12.81
N ILE A 287 0.95 0.74 14.02
CA ILE A 287 -0.22 -0.12 14.19
C ILE A 287 -1.42 0.72 14.60
N SER A 288 -2.52 0.60 13.87
CA SER A 288 -3.75 1.34 14.07
C SER A 288 -4.91 0.38 14.41
N TYR A 289 -5.93 0.88 15.11
CA TYR A 289 -7.22 0.19 15.22
C TYR A 289 -8.17 0.55 14.07
N ASP A 290 -7.81 1.56 13.28
CA ASP A 290 -8.56 2.02 12.13
C ASP A 290 -8.24 1.15 10.91
N GLY A 291 -9.27 0.54 10.32
CA GLY A 291 -9.13 -0.34 9.16
C GLY A 291 -9.36 0.36 7.82
N ARG A 292 -9.60 1.68 7.81
CA ARG A 292 -9.96 2.43 6.60
C ARG A 292 -8.87 2.36 5.53
N PHE A 293 -7.60 2.54 5.90
CA PHE A 293 -6.50 2.46 4.94
C PHE A 293 -6.38 1.05 4.35
N TYR A 294 -6.36 0.03 5.22
CA TYR A 294 -6.32 -1.37 4.80
C TYR A 294 -7.45 -1.68 3.81
N LYS A 295 -8.69 -1.30 4.14
CA LYS A 295 -9.85 -1.54 3.27
C LYS A 295 -9.72 -0.86 1.91
N ASN A 296 -9.29 0.39 1.89
CA ASN A 296 -9.06 1.14 0.66
C ASN A 296 -7.92 0.57 -0.19
N SER A 297 -6.96 -0.12 0.42
CA SER A 297 -5.83 -0.71 -0.30
C SER A 297 -6.18 -2.05 -0.97
N ILE A 298 -7.26 -2.71 -0.56
CA ILE A 298 -7.55 -4.11 -0.88
C ILE A 298 -8.88 -4.31 -1.63
N VAL A 299 -9.80 -3.33 -1.59
CA VAL A 299 -11.09 -3.24 -2.34
C VAL A 299 -11.67 -4.58 -2.81
N ASP A 300 -12.60 -5.12 -2.01
CA ASP A 300 -13.43 -6.25 -2.42
C ASP A 300 -14.89 -5.83 -2.60
N SER A 301 -15.31 -5.79 -3.87
CA SER A 301 -16.66 -5.49 -4.32
C SER A 301 -17.77 -6.28 -3.62
N ILE A 302 -17.57 -7.54 -3.19
CA ILE A 302 -18.60 -8.32 -2.48
C ILE A 302 -18.78 -7.78 -1.07
N ILE A 303 -17.69 -7.49 -0.37
CA ILE A 303 -17.73 -6.88 0.95
C ILE A 303 -18.39 -5.51 0.86
N ASP A 304 -18.03 -4.71 -0.14
CA ASP A 304 -18.61 -3.38 -0.37
C ASP A 304 -20.11 -3.46 -0.69
N SER A 305 -20.50 -4.41 -1.53
CA SER A 305 -21.89 -4.69 -1.90
C SER A 305 -22.72 -5.13 -0.67
N SER A 306 -22.11 -5.90 0.23
CA SER A 306 -22.78 -6.38 1.43
C SER A 306 -22.83 -5.40 2.57
N SER A 307 -21.96 -4.39 2.56
CA SER A 307 -21.90 -3.38 3.59
C SER A 307 -23.06 -2.40 3.43
N PRO A 308 -23.77 -2.03 4.51
CA PRO A 308 -24.76 -0.95 4.46
C PRO A 308 -24.13 0.44 4.23
N ILE A 309 -22.79 0.53 4.24
CA ILE A 309 -22.02 1.74 3.97
C ILE A 309 -21.10 1.48 2.78
N ASN A 310 -21.22 2.31 1.73
CA ASN A 310 -20.31 2.31 0.60
C ASN A 310 -18.98 2.97 1.02
N MET A 311 -17.88 2.20 1.00
CA MET A 311 -16.52 2.68 1.28
C MET A 311 -15.71 3.00 0.03
N ILE A 312 -16.26 2.80 -1.18
CA ILE A 312 -15.57 3.08 -2.45
C ILE A 312 -15.37 4.59 -2.67
N ASP A 313 -15.79 5.44 -1.72
CA ASP A 313 -15.53 6.86 -1.75
C ASP A 313 -14.40 7.23 -0.76
N PRO A 314 -13.12 7.19 -1.20
CA PRO A 314 -12.00 7.72 -0.39
C PRO A 314 -12.14 9.22 -0.08
N PHE A 315 -13.10 9.91 -0.71
CA PHE A 315 -13.37 11.35 -0.56
C PHE A 315 -14.80 11.63 -0.04
N GLY A 316 -15.53 10.59 0.36
CA GLY A 316 -16.94 10.64 0.71
C GLY A 316 -17.17 11.01 2.16
N SER A 317 -17.53 12.27 2.38
CA SER A 317 -17.90 12.86 3.66
C SER A 317 -18.86 11.97 4.48
N ASN A 318 -18.33 11.26 5.48
CA ASN A 318 -18.72 11.36 6.88
C ASN A 318 -17.72 10.52 7.70
N SER A 319 -16.95 11.21 8.54
CA SER A 319 -16.18 10.68 9.66
C SER A 319 -17.09 9.93 10.65
N ARG A 320 -17.56 8.75 10.26
CA ARG A 320 -18.30 7.87 11.18
C ARG A 320 -17.26 7.15 12.01
N ASP A 321 -17.35 7.29 13.32
CA ASP A 321 -16.60 6.45 14.25
C ASP A 321 -17.13 5.02 14.10
N LEU A 322 -16.40 4.21 13.34
CA LEU A 322 -16.75 2.81 13.04
C LEU A 322 -16.32 1.87 14.19
N GLY A 323 -15.72 2.43 15.24
CA GLY A 323 -15.18 1.68 16.37
C GLY A 323 -14.03 0.76 15.97
N ASN A 324 -13.73 -0.17 16.86
CA ASN A 324 -12.67 -1.15 16.65
C ASN A 324 -13.14 -2.26 15.71
N SER A 325 -12.20 -2.95 15.06
CA SER A 325 -12.53 -4.13 14.25
C SER A 325 -12.57 -5.40 15.10
N VAL A 326 -13.67 -6.14 15.03
CA VAL A 326 -13.90 -7.41 15.73
C VAL A 326 -13.86 -8.60 14.77
N LEU A 327 -13.49 -9.76 15.29
CA LEU A 327 -13.46 -11.03 14.55
C LEU A 327 -14.75 -11.80 14.78
N MET A 328 -15.53 -12.01 13.72
CA MET A 328 -16.80 -12.76 13.75
C MET A 328 -16.64 -14.07 12.98
N PHE A 329 -16.55 -15.18 13.71
CA PHE A 329 -16.46 -16.52 13.13
C PHE A 329 -17.85 -17.09 12.90
N SER A 330 -18.08 -17.63 11.71
CA SER A 330 -19.35 -18.17 11.25
C SER A 330 -19.24 -19.65 10.89
N ASP A 331 -20.29 -20.41 11.19
CA ASP A 331 -20.46 -21.82 10.87
C ASP A 331 -21.06 -22.08 9.47
N SER A 332 -21.05 -21.07 8.60
CA SER A 332 -21.68 -21.12 7.27
C SER A 332 -20.76 -20.56 6.18
N ASP A 333 -21.10 -20.84 4.92
CA ASP A 333 -20.39 -20.32 3.77
C ASP A 333 -20.42 -18.79 3.71
N PHE A 334 -19.44 -18.19 3.03
CA PHE A 334 -19.25 -16.76 3.07
C PHE A 334 -20.45 -15.97 2.52
N ILE A 335 -21.21 -16.49 1.55
CA ILE A 335 -22.39 -15.82 1.00
C ILE A 335 -23.52 -15.84 2.04
N SER A 336 -23.77 -16.99 2.66
CA SER A 336 -24.73 -17.13 3.75
C SER A 336 -24.37 -16.22 4.93
N THR A 337 -23.09 -16.21 5.35
CA THR A 337 -22.57 -15.32 6.39
C THR A 337 -22.88 -13.85 6.04
N ILE A 338 -22.39 -13.39 4.89
CA ILE A 338 -22.56 -12.01 4.45
C ILE A 338 -24.03 -11.54 4.48
N MET A 339 -24.94 -12.40 4.01
CA MET A 339 -26.33 -12.01 3.75
C MET A 339 -27.26 -12.20 4.96
N THR A 340 -26.89 -13.06 5.91
CA THR A 340 -27.65 -13.25 7.16
C THR A 340 -27.38 -12.15 8.19
N GLY A 341 -26.42 -11.27 7.91
CA GLY A 341 -26.25 -9.99 8.58
C GLY A 341 -24.96 -9.93 9.36
N VAL A 342 -23.88 -9.51 8.69
CA VAL A 342 -22.66 -9.05 9.36
C VAL A 342 -23.04 -7.81 10.18
N GLN A 343 -22.78 -7.86 11.48
CA GLN A 343 -23.07 -6.74 12.37
C GLN A 343 -21.93 -5.73 12.24
N GLY A 344 -22.26 -4.49 11.88
CA GLY A 344 -21.27 -3.45 11.63
C GLY A 344 -20.80 -3.42 10.17
N MET A 345 -19.71 -2.72 9.94
CA MET A 345 -19.12 -2.56 8.62
C MET A 345 -18.06 -3.63 8.37
N ALA A 346 -18.25 -4.45 7.33
CA ALA A 346 -17.28 -5.48 6.97
C ALA A 346 -16.01 -4.88 6.33
N TYR A 347 -14.84 -5.24 6.88
CA TYR A 347 -13.52 -4.84 6.37
C TYR A 347 -12.87 -5.94 5.53
N ASP A 348 -13.03 -7.20 5.94
CA ASP A 348 -12.34 -8.35 5.37
C ASP A 348 -13.15 -9.63 5.61
N TYR A 349 -12.88 -10.67 4.82
CA TYR A 349 -13.34 -12.02 5.11
C TYR A 349 -12.28 -13.05 4.74
N ARG A 350 -12.38 -14.24 5.35
CA ARG A 350 -11.55 -15.40 5.04
C ARG A 350 -12.41 -16.65 5.00
N VAL A 351 -12.21 -17.46 3.96
CA VAL A 351 -12.74 -18.83 3.87
C VAL A 351 -11.81 -19.74 4.64
N LEU A 352 -12.29 -20.27 5.77
CA LEU A 352 -11.49 -21.03 6.75
C LEU A 352 -11.47 -22.52 6.49
N SER A 353 -12.48 -23.02 5.78
CA SER A 353 -12.67 -24.44 5.50
C SER A 353 -13.37 -24.62 4.16
N LYS A 354 -13.64 -25.86 3.75
CA LYS A 354 -14.41 -26.18 2.57
C LYS A 354 -15.83 -25.64 2.73
N GLN A 355 -16.25 -24.84 1.75
CA GLN A 355 -17.60 -24.27 1.69
C GLN A 355 -18.41 -24.83 0.53
N ARG A 356 -19.72 -24.59 0.57
CA ARG A 356 -20.62 -24.75 -0.57
C ARG A 356 -20.35 -23.64 -1.59
N ASP A 357 -20.40 -23.99 -2.87
CA ASP A 357 -20.37 -23.00 -3.95
C ASP A 357 -21.80 -22.70 -4.39
N LEU A 358 -22.47 -21.78 -3.67
CA LEU A 358 -23.88 -21.48 -3.90
C LEU A 358 -24.15 -20.94 -5.31
N LEU A 359 -23.19 -20.21 -5.90
CA LEU A 359 -23.34 -19.71 -7.27
C LEU A 359 -23.31 -20.88 -8.25
N GLN A 360 -22.34 -21.79 -8.10
CA GLN A 360 -22.24 -22.96 -8.95
C GLN A 360 -23.45 -23.88 -8.80
N GLU A 361 -23.92 -24.13 -7.57
CA GLU A 361 -25.17 -24.86 -7.31
C GLU A 361 -26.35 -24.21 -8.05
N TYR A 362 -26.46 -22.88 -8.00
CA TYR A 362 -27.50 -22.14 -8.73
C TYR A 362 -27.38 -22.26 -10.25
N ILE A 363 -26.18 -22.18 -10.81
CA ILE A 363 -25.93 -22.32 -12.25
C ILE A 363 -26.27 -23.74 -12.72
N GLU A 364 -25.97 -24.76 -11.92
CA GLU A 364 -26.33 -26.16 -12.22
C GLU A 364 -27.85 -26.38 -12.25
N GLU A 365 -28.57 -25.76 -11.32
CA GLU A 365 -30.04 -25.76 -11.32
C GLU A 365 -30.64 -24.86 -12.42
N ASN A 366 -29.88 -23.88 -12.92
CA ASN A 366 -30.32 -22.88 -13.90
C ASN A 366 -29.29 -22.72 -15.05
N PRO A 367 -29.13 -23.70 -15.95
CA PRO A 367 -28.02 -23.74 -16.92
C PRO A 367 -27.94 -22.60 -17.94
N ASN A 368 -29.00 -21.80 -18.05
CA ASN A 368 -29.04 -20.62 -18.93
C ASN A 368 -28.75 -19.31 -18.18
N SER A 369 -28.45 -19.37 -16.88
CA SER A 369 -28.06 -18.22 -16.09
C SER A 369 -26.71 -17.70 -16.55
N THR A 370 -26.59 -16.38 -16.68
CA THR A 370 -25.33 -15.67 -16.93
C THR A 370 -24.94 -14.80 -15.75
N LYS A 371 -25.54 -15.03 -14.58
CA LYS A 371 -25.28 -14.24 -13.38
C LYS A 371 -23.86 -14.45 -12.89
N ASP A 372 -23.21 -13.36 -12.55
CA ASP A 372 -21.99 -13.38 -11.74
C ASP A 372 -22.32 -13.40 -10.24
N TYR A 373 -21.29 -13.36 -9.38
CA TYR A 373 -21.47 -13.32 -7.94
C TYR A 373 -22.28 -12.10 -7.47
N THR A 374 -22.03 -10.92 -8.03
CA THR A 374 -22.71 -9.68 -7.64
C THR A 374 -24.21 -9.79 -7.94
N ASP A 375 -24.56 -10.21 -9.16
CA ASP A 375 -25.94 -10.42 -9.60
C ASP A 375 -26.64 -11.57 -8.85
N PHE A 376 -25.87 -12.58 -8.45
CA PHE A 376 -26.39 -13.74 -7.73
C PHE A 376 -26.75 -13.39 -6.29
N VAL A 377 -25.85 -12.75 -5.54
CA VAL A 377 -26.01 -12.44 -4.10
C VAL A 377 -27.31 -11.66 -3.83
N TYR A 378 -27.70 -10.75 -4.72
CA TYR A 378 -28.95 -9.98 -4.60
C TYR A 378 -30.19 -10.64 -5.20
N SER A 379 -30.10 -11.90 -5.62
CA SER A 379 -31.19 -12.59 -6.29
C SER A 379 -32.02 -13.46 -5.36
N GLU A 380 -33.27 -13.70 -5.76
CA GLU A 380 -34.11 -14.72 -5.12
C GLU A 380 -33.49 -16.14 -5.17
N GLY A 381 -32.57 -16.40 -6.10
CA GLY A 381 -31.86 -17.67 -6.19
C GLY A 381 -30.96 -17.87 -4.98
N ALA A 382 -30.15 -16.86 -4.67
CA ALA A 382 -29.25 -16.91 -3.53
C ALA A 382 -30.04 -16.97 -2.21
N SER A 383 -31.10 -16.17 -2.04
CA SER A 383 -31.95 -16.23 -0.83
C SER A 383 -32.62 -17.59 -0.57
N LYS A 384 -32.73 -18.46 -1.58
CA LYS A 384 -33.29 -19.82 -1.43
C LYS A 384 -32.23 -20.86 -1.05
N LEU A 385 -30.96 -20.61 -1.39
CA LEU A 385 -29.86 -21.53 -1.18
C LEU A 385 -29.06 -21.23 0.09
N MET A 386 -29.12 -19.99 0.57
CA MET A 386 -28.44 -19.53 1.78
C MET A 386 -28.93 -20.26 3.03
N ASP A 387 -27.98 -20.57 3.90
CA ASP A 387 -28.22 -21.04 5.26
C ASP A 387 -28.29 -19.85 6.22
N ILE A 388 -28.86 -20.06 7.42
CA ILE A 388 -28.82 -19.04 8.48
C ILE A 388 -27.51 -19.20 9.25
N ALA A 389 -26.63 -18.21 9.16
CA ALA A 389 -25.36 -18.23 9.86
C ALA A 389 -25.51 -17.96 11.36
N SER A 390 -24.76 -18.70 12.16
CA SER A 390 -24.51 -18.36 13.56
C SER A 390 -23.14 -17.70 13.68
N TYR A 391 -23.01 -16.77 14.64
CA TYR A 391 -21.76 -16.04 14.87
C TYR A 391 -21.19 -16.31 16.26
N THR A 392 -19.88 -16.47 16.31
CA THR A 392 -19.08 -16.37 17.54
C THR A 392 -18.12 -15.20 17.37
N VAL A 393 -18.21 -14.20 18.24
CA VAL A 393 -17.27 -13.07 18.24
C VAL A 393 -16.13 -13.39 19.20
N ASP A 394 -14.92 -13.49 18.68
CA ASP A 394 -13.73 -13.79 19.49
C ASP A 394 -12.52 -13.04 18.95
N GLY A 395 -12.24 -11.89 19.54
CA GLY A 395 -11.03 -11.13 19.27
C GLY A 395 -11.23 -9.87 18.44
N TYR A 396 -10.10 -9.34 18.01
CA TYR A 396 -10.00 -8.05 17.33
C TYR A 396 -9.00 -8.11 16.18
N ALA A 397 -9.17 -7.19 15.23
CA ALA A 397 -8.18 -6.88 14.21
C ALA A 397 -7.58 -5.49 14.45
N VAL A 398 -6.27 -5.40 14.25
CA VAL A 398 -5.51 -4.14 14.16
C VAL A 398 -4.77 -4.13 12.84
N TYR A 399 -4.34 -2.96 12.40
CA TYR A 399 -3.89 -2.72 11.04
C TYR A 399 -2.49 -2.15 11.03
N LEU A 400 -1.66 -2.67 10.12
CA LEU A 400 -0.37 -2.08 9.80
C LEU A 400 -0.59 -1.01 8.76
N GLU A 401 -0.13 0.21 9.05
CA GLU A 401 -0.23 1.36 8.17
C GLU A 401 1.15 2.04 8.05
N SER A 402 1.35 2.74 6.94
CA SER A 402 2.45 3.69 6.81
C SER A 402 1.95 5.12 6.92
N ASP A 403 2.78 5.99 7.47
CA ASP A 403 2.55 7.42 7.61
C ASP A 403 2.45 8.09 6.23
N SER A 404 1.30 8.07 5.56
CA SER A 404 1.16 8.82 4.29
C SER A 404 -0.23 9.01 3.70
N TYR A 405 -1.33 8.49 4.27
CA TYR A 405 -2.64 8.66 3.61
C TYR A 405 -3.73 9.27 4.48
N PHE A 406 -3.77 8.99 5.80
CA PHE A 406 -4.96 9.33 6.61
C PHE A 406 -4.73 10.04 7.94
N GLU A 407 -3.49 10.34 8.34
CA GLU A 407 -3.23 10.94 9.66
C GLU A 407 -3.91 12.32 9.88
N ASP A 408 -4.41 12.98 8.83
CA ASP A 408 -5.19 14.23 8.94
C ASP A 408 -6.69 14.11 8.61
N SER A 409 -7.23 12.89 8.44
CA SER A 409 -8.63 12.67 8.02
C SER A 409 -9.67 12.83 9.12
N ASP A 410 -9.26 12.91 10.39
CA ASP A 410 -10.17 13.21 11.52
C ASP A 410 -10.57 14.70 11.59
N SER A 411 -10.04 15.53 10.68
CA SER A 411 -10.41 16.95 10.53
C SER A 411 -11.53 17.21 9.48
N ILE A 412 -12.24 16.19 8.99
CA ILE A 412 -13.48 16.36 8.20
C ILE A 412 -14.66 16.74 9.13
N SER A 413 -14.41 17.61 10.11
CA SER A 413 -15.45 18.45 10.70
C SER A 413 -15.21 19.85 10.17
N SER A 414 -16.19 20.35 9.44
CA SER A 414 -16.31 21.73 9.00
C SER A 414 -15.80 22.70 10.06
N GLU A 415 -14.91 23.63 9.67
CA GLU A 415 -14.55 24.90 10.34
C GLU A 415 -13.08 25.10 10.81
N SER A 416 -12.11 24.25 10.49
CA SER A 416 -10.68 24.64 10.62
C SER A 416 -10.02 24.91 9.26
N SER A 417 -9.49 26.12 9.09
CA SER A 417 -8.86 26.65 7.89
C SER A 417 -7.35 26.38 7.78
N ASP A 418 -6.76 25.57 8.66
CA ASP A 418 -5.29 25.56 8.83
C ASP A 418 -4.69 24.13 8.99
N SER A 419 -5.15 23.13 8.24
CA SER A 419 -4.36 21.89 8.05
C SER A 419 -4.18 21.61 6.56
N GLU A 420 -2.91 21.60 6.17
CA GLU A 420 -2.37 21.67 4.82
C GLU A 420 -2.57 20.33 4.11
N LYS A 421 -3.69 20.19 3.40
CA LYS A 421 -4.01 18.98 2.64
C LYS A 421 -3.00 18.80 1.49
N ASN A 422 -2.15 17.78 1.57
CA ASN A 422 -1.25 17.42 0.46
C ASN A 422 -1.80 16.22 -0.33
N ILE A 423 -2.87 16.45 -1.08
CA ILE A 423 -3.59 15.44 -1.90
C ILE A 423 -2.70 14.87 -3.04
N LEU A 424 -1.49 15.41 -3.21
CA LEU A 424 -0.58 15.11 -4.31
C LEU A 424 0.62 14.23 -3.89
N GLY A 425 0.64 13.72 -2.65
CA GLY A 425 1.68 12.79 -2.19
C GLY A 425 1.66 11.42 -2.90
N PRO A 426 2.80 10.69 -2.91
CA PRO A 426 2.86 9.36 -3.48
C PRO A 426 1.95 8.39 -2.71
N VAL A 427 1.23 7.54 -3.44
CA VAL A 427 0.44 6.47 -2.85
C VAL A 427 1.36 5.29 -2.55
N ASN A 428 1.59 4.99 -1.28
CA ASN A 428 2.13 3.71 -0.87
C ASN A 428 0.98 2.75 -0.52
N TYR A 429 1.25 1.45 -0.62
CA TYR A 429 0.27 0.39 -0.37
C TYR A 429 0.75 -0.51 0.79
N ASN A 430 1.50 0.09 1.73
CA ASN A 430 1.99 -0.56 2.94
C ASN A 430 0.82 -0.77 3.90
N SER A 431 0.15 -1.90 3.78
CA SER A 431 -1.08 -2.21 4.49
C SER A 431 -1.01 -3.62 5.03
N GLY A 432 -1.53 -3.85 6.22
CA GLY A 432 -1.74 -5.19 6.72
C GLY A 432 -2.85 -5.28 7.74
N ILE A 433 -3.31 -6.50 7.99
CA ILE A 433 -4.26 -6.83 9.04
C ILE A 433 -3.65 -7.89 9.95
N ILE A 434 -3.73 -7.66 11.25
CA ILE A 434 -3.22 -8.52 12.30
C ILE A 434 -4.37 -8.84 13.23
N LYS A 435 -4.65 -10.12 13.42
CA LYS A 435 -5.86 -10.63 14.07
C LYS A 435 -5.46 -11.40 15.33
N TYR A 436 -6.04 -11.04 16.46
CA TYR A 436 -5.86 -11.71 17.74
C TYR A 436 -7.20 -12.23 18.26
N THR A 437 -7.22 -13.42 18.85
CA THR A 437 -8.39 -14.02 19.52
C THR A 437 -8.10 -14.23 21.00
N SER A 438 -9.05 -14.79 21.75
CA SER A 438 -8.85 -15.26 23.12
C SER A 438 -7.72 -16.27 23.30
N ASN A 439 -7.27 -16.92 22.21
CA ASN A 439 -6.15 -17.88 22.21
C ASN A 439 -4.80 -17.26 21.85
N GLY A 440 -4.73 -15.94 21.57
CA GLY A 440 -3.52 -15.24 21.17
C GLY A 440 -3.55 -14.79 19.71
N LEU A 441 -2.36 -14.68 19.09
CA LEU A 441 -2.25 -14.27 17.68
C LEU A 441 -2.90 -15.34 16.79
N TYR A 442 -3.84 -14.92 15.96
CA TYR A 442 -4.55 -15.78 15.02
C TYR A 442 -4.02 -15.63 13.60
N SER A 443 -3.88 -14.42 13.07
CA SER A 443 -3.49 -14.25 11.66
C SER A 443 -2.75 -12.95 11.42
N VAL A 444 -1.87 -12.97 10.43
CA VAL A 444 -1.17 -11.81 9.88
C VAL A 444 -1.26 -11.89 8.37
N ASP A 445 -1.70 -10.82 7.74
CA ASP A 445 -1.66 -10.64 6.29
C ASP A 445 -1.19 -9.22 5.98
N ILE A 446 0.06 -9.10 5.54
CA ILE A 446 0.74 -7.84 5.29
C ILE A 446 1.18 -7.81 3.83
N ARG A 447 0.96 -6.66 3.19
CA ARG A 447 1.54 -6.29 1.90
C ARG A 447 2.32 -4.99 2.08
N LEU A 448 3.59 -5.02 1.73
CA LEU A 448 4.50 -3.86 1.80
C LEU A 448 4.94 -3.45 0.40
N SER A 449 5.16 -2.16 0.24
CA SER A 449 5.64 -1.45 -0.94
C SER A 449 6.74 -0.47 -0.52
N ASN A 450 7.16 0.39 -1.43
CA ASN A 450 8.14 1.43 -1.16
C ASN A 450 7.71 2.36 -0.01
N LYS A 451 8.70 2.92 0.68
CA LYS A 451 8.50 3.76 1.86
C LYS A 451 8.97 5.19 1.60
N ILE A 452 8.24 6.15 2.16
CA ILE A 452 8.67 7.53 2.28
C ILE A 452 9.65 7.59 3.44
N THR A 453 10.85 8.12 3.23
CA THR A 453 11.85 8.29 4.29
C THR A 453 11.90 9.71 4.84
N ASP A 454 11.58 10.69 4.01
CA ASP A 454 11.55 12.12 4.35
C ASP A 454 10.82 12.90 3.24
N SER A 455 10.42 14.14 3.52
CA SER A 455 9.87 15.07 2.51
C SER A 455 10.54 16.44 2.53
N ILE A 456 10.63 17.04 1.35
CA ILE A 456 10.97 18.46 1.20
C ILE A 456 9.68 19.18 0.89
N ASP A 457 9.21 19.93 1.88
CA ASP A 457 7.94 20.63 1.80
C ASP A 457 8.05 21.94 1.02
N ASN A 458 6.93 22.34 0.40
CA ASN A 458 6.77 23.56 -0.37
C ASN A 458 7.90 23.77 -1.40
N VAL A 459 7.93 22.93 -2.43
CA VAL A 459 8.95 23.07 -3.48
C VAL A 459 8.57 24.14 -4.50
N GLN A 460 9.58 24.87 -4.98
CA GLN A 460 9.40 25.90 -5.99
C GLN A 460 8.96 25.28 -7.32
N LEU A 461 7.82 25.74 -7.83
CA LEU A 461 7.29 25.31 -9.11
C LEU A 461 7.61 26.29 -10.22
N LEU A 462 7.69 25.77 -11.44
CA LEU A 462 7.81 26.56 -12.64
C LEU A 462 6.44 27.10 -13.06
N ASP A 463 6.40 28.35 -13.51
CA ASP A 463 5.20 28.93 -14.12
C ASP A 463 4.66 28.01 -15.23
N PHE A 464 3.35 27.77 -15.25
CA PHE A 464 2.75 26.86 -16.23
C PHE A 464 2.99 27.32 -17.68
N GLU A 465 3.06 28.63 -17.93
CA GLU A 465 3.39 29.18 -19.26
C GLU A 465 4.80 28.79 -19.73
N LYS A 466 5.73 28.50 -18.82
CA LYS A 466 7.07 27.99 -19.16
C LYS A 466 7.08 26.47 -19.36
N ILE A 467 6.12 25.74 -18.78
CA ILE A 467 5.95 24.29 -19.02
C ILE A 467 5.46 24.00 -20.45
N LYS A 468 4.59 24.86 -21.00
CA LYS A 468 4.03 24.67 -22.37
C LYS A 468 5.08 24.44 -23.47
N PRO A 469 6.12 25.29 -23.62
CA PRO A 469 7.16 25.04 -24.61
C PRO A 469 8.01 23.80 -24.31
N CYS A 470 8.17 23.42 -23.04
CA CYS A 470 8.87 22.19 -22.68
C CYS A 470 8.13 20.94 -23.16
N LEU A 471 6.79 20.92 -23.10
CA LEU A 471 5.98 19.84 -23.64
C LEU A 471 6.21 19.66 -25.14
N GLN A 472 6.20 20.76 -25.90
CA GLN A 472 6.45 20.71 -27.33
C GLN A 472 7.85 20.14 -27.61
N ALA A 473 8.87 20.61 -26.90
CA ALA A 473 10.24 20.12 -27.05
C ALA A 473 10.36 18.62 -26.74
N ALA A 474 9.77 18.16 -25.63
CA ALA A 474 9.77 16.75 -25.25
C ALA A 474 9.07 15.86 -26.30
N ILE A 475 7.96 16.34 -26.87
CA ILE A 475 7.26 15.62 -27.94
C ILE A 475 8.08 15.59 -29.24
N GLU A 476 8.74 16.70 -29.59
CA GLU A 476 9.58 16.79 -30.79
C GLU A 476 10.82 15.89 -30.71
N GLU A 477 11.40 15.75 -29.52
CA GLU A 477 12.67 15.04 -29.30
C GLU A 477 12.47 13.54 -29.01
N GLU A 478 11.48 13.18 -28.19
CA GLU A 478 11.43 11.85 -27.53
C GLU A 478 10.12 11.07 -27.76
N LEU A 479 9.06 11.68 -28.33
CA LEU A 479 7.82 10.94 -28.61
C LEU A 479 8.00 10.00 -29.81
N ASP A 480 7.83 8.71 -29.54
CA ASP A 480 7.86 7.63 -30.53
C ASP A 480 6.51 7.50 -31.24
N LEU A 481 6.43 8.13 -32.41
CA LEU A 481 5.24 8.07 -33.25
C LEU A 481 4.96 6.67 -33.79
N GLU A 482 5.94 5.76 -33.87
CA GLU A 482 5.71 4.39 -34.32
C GLU A 482 4.88 3.63 -33.28
N LYS A 483 5.17 3.83 -31.99
CA LYS A 483 4.34 3.29 -30.88
C LYS A 483 2.92 3.87 -30.87
N MET A 484 2.73 5.04 -31.45
CA MET A 484 1.41 5.66 -31.63
C MET A 484 0.70 5.23 -32.93
N GLY A 485 1.32 4.37 -33.74
CA GLY A 485 0.78 3.90 -35.02
C GLY A 485 0.95 4.89 -36.18
N ASN A 486 1.90 5.82 -36.08
CA ASN A 486 2.19 6.89 -37.06
C ASN A 486 0.94 7.68 -37.51
N PRO A 487 0.19 8.29 -36.58
CA PRO A 487 -1.04 9.00 -36.91
C PRO A 487 -0.76 10.33 -37.61
N ASP A 488 -1.67 10.76 -38.49
CA ASP A 488 -1.61 12.10 -39.11
C ASP A 488 -2.00 13.21 -38.12
N THR A 489 -2.79 12.89 -37.09
CA THR A 489 -3.25 13.85 -36.08
C THR A 489 -3.32 13.22 -34.69
N LEU A 490 -2.75 13.91 -33.72
CA LEU A 490 -2.80 13.63 -32.28
C LEU A 490 -3.47 14.80 -31.54
N GLU A 491 -4.06 14.52 -30.39
CA GLU A 491 -4.70 15.48 -29.51
C GLU A 491 -4.11 15.40 -28.11
N ILE A 492 -3.79 16.57 -27.54
CA ILE A 492 -3.45 16.74 -26.13
C ILE A 492 -4.74 17.15 -25.41
N ASN A 493 -5.38 16.19 -24.73
CA ASN A 493 -6.76 16.34 -24.23
C ASN A 493 -6.88 16.40 -22.71
N SER A 494 -5.81 16.06 -21.98
CA SER A 494 -5.79 16.17 -20.52
C SER A 494 -4.45 16.72 -20.03
N VAL A 495 -4.53 17.46 -18.94
CA VAL A 495 -3.39 17.92 -18.16
C VAL A 495 -3.75 17.78 -16.69
N TYR A 496 -2.80 17.36 -15.86
CA TYR A 496 -2.95 17.37 -14.40
C TYR A 496 -1.61 17.43 -13.70
N LEU A 497 -1.63 17.89 -12.45
CA LEU A 497 -0.47 17.88 -11.56
C LEU A 497 -0.56 16.66 -10.64
N SER A 498 0.51 15.89 -10.57
CA SER A 498 0.64 14.74 -9.68
C SER A 498 2.10 14.46 -9.37
N ASN A 499 2.38 13.75 -8.29
CA ASN A 499 3.72 13.25 -8.07
C ASN A 499 4.00 11.99 -8.91
N VAL A 500 5.24 11.86 -9.38
CA VAL A 500 5.74 10.72 -10.15
C VAL A 500 7.11 10.30 -9.64
N ASP A 501 7.36 9.00 -9.64
CA ASP A 501 8.67 8.45 -9.29
C ASP A 501 9.72 8.85 -10.34
N TYR A 502 10.81 9.42 -9.85
CA TYR A 502 12.00 9.79 -10.62
C TYR A 502 13.21 9.01 -10.09
N TYR A 503 13.82 8.25 -10.99
CA TYR A 503 14.99 7.43 -10.72
C TYR A 503 16.20 8.05 -11.42
N GLU A 504 17.15 8.60 -10.66
CA GLU A 504 18.44 9.04 -11.21
C GLU A 504 19.27 7.84 -11.69
N ASP A 505 19.24 6.76 -10.89
CA ASP A 505 19.77 5.45 -11.23
C ASP A 505 18.65 4.40 -11.04
N PRO A 506 18.18 3.73 -12.12
CA PRO A 506 17.15 2.70 -12.02
C PRO A 506 17.51 1.55 -11.05
N GLU A 507 18.81 1.28 -10.85
CA GLU A 507 19.31 0.23 -9.97
C GLU A 507 19.43 0.67 -8.50
N SER A 508 19.22 1.96 -8.20
CA SER A 508 19.29 2.47 -6.84
C SER A 508 18.11 2.00 -5.99
N ASP A 509 18.39 1.70 -4.71
CA ASP A 509 17.38 1.41 -3.69
C ASP A 509 16.70 2.69 -3.15
N THR A 510 17.20 3.86 -3.54
CA THR A 510 16.60 5.17 -3.18
C THR A 510 16.27 5.95 -4.43
N TYR A 511 15.15 6.66 -4.40
CA TYR A 511 14.67 7.49 -5.49
C TYR A 511 13.84 8.64 -4.93
N VAL A 512 13.40 9.57 -5.79
CA VAL A 512 12.55 10.68 -5.37
C VAL A 512 11.23 10.65 -6.11
N SER A 513 10.14 10.92 -5.41
CA SER A 513 8.84 11.17 -6.03
C SER A 513 8.66 12.69 -6.13
N ILE A 514 8.63 13.22 -7.35
CA ILE A 514 8.65 14.66 -7.65
C ILE A 514 7.32 15.12 -8.25
N PRO A 515 6.91 16.39 -8.05
CA PRO A 515 5.74 16.93 -8.72
C PRO A 515 5.98 17.05 -10.22
N ALA A 516 5.03 16.56 -11.01
CA ALA A 516 5.08 16.57 -12.46
C ALA A 516 3.74 16.95 -13.08
N TRP A 517 3.82 17.70 -14.18
CA TRP A 517 2.69 17.90 -15.08
C TRP A 517 2.58 16.70 -16.00
N GLN A 518 1.45 16.01 -15.94
CA GLN A 518 1.12 14.92 -16.83
C GLN A 518 0.23 15.41 -17.97
N PHE A 519 0.56 15.05 -19.21
CA PHE A 519 -0.23 15.32 -20.41
C PHE A 519 -0.61 14.01 -21.11
N SER A 520 -1.87 13.85 -21.48
CA SER A 520 -2.32 12.73 -22.32
C SER A 520 -2.35 13.13 -23.79
N VAL A 521 -1.69 12.34 -24.62
CA VAL A 521 -1.59 12.49 -26.07
C VAL A 521 -2.26 11.30 -26.73
N THR A 522 -3.36 11.54 -27.43
CA THR A 522 -4.21 10.48 -27.98
C THR A 522 -4.45 10.68 -29.47
N ARG A 523 -4.86 9.62 -30.17
CA ARG A 523 -5.24 9.70 -31.58
C ARG A 523 -6.66 10.25 -31.74
N VAL A 524 -6.85 11.17 -32.69
CA VAL A 524 -8.19 11.75 -32.96
C VAL A 524 -9.16 10.75 -33.62
N GLN A 525 -8.64 9.75 -34.34
CA GLN A 525 -9.47 8.77 -35.07
C GLN A 525 -8.88 7.36 -35.05
N GLY A 526 -9.69 6.36 -34.65
CA GLY A 526 -9.35 4.94 -34.64
C GLY A 526 -8.86 4.44 -33.28
N ASP A 527 -8.86 3.12 -33.10
CA ASP A 527 -8.24 2.48 -31.94
C ASP A 527 -6.72 2.72 -32.01
N GLY A 528 -6.10 3.03 -30.88
CA GLY A 528 -4.68 3.35 -30.85
C GLY A 528 -4.18 3.67 -29.46
N ASN A 529 -2.86 3.57 -29.32
CA ASN A 529 -2.18 3.77 -28.06
C ASN A 529 -2.32 5.24 -27.59
N THR A 530 -2.33 5.42 -26.27
CA THR A 530 -2.26 6.73 -25.62
C THR A 530 -0.83 6.93 -25.12
N ALA A 531 -0.22 8.07 -25.42
CA ALA A 531 1.05 8.45 -24.82
C ALA A 531 0.79 9.40 -23.65
N ILE A 532 1.42 9.11 -22.51
CA ILE A 532 1.39 9.94 -21.33
C ILE A 532 2.77 10.57 -21.15
N VAL A 533 2.83 11.91 -21.20
CA VAL A 533 4.08 12.68 -21.07
C VAL A 533 4.13 13.31 -19.68
N TYR A 534 5.21 13.03 -18.94
CA TYR A 534 5.47 13.60 -17.61
C TYR A 534 6.59 14.62 -17.67
N LEU A 535 6.31 15.87 -17.30
CA LEU A 535 7.31 16.93 -17.18
C LEU A 535 7.48 17.32 -15.72
N ASN A 536 8.72 17.40 -15.25
CA ASN A 536 9.03 17.88 -13.91
C ASN A 536 8.45 19.29 -13.71
N ALA A 537 7.60 19.46 -12.70
CA ALA A 537 6.91 20.73 -12.46
C ALA A 537 7.84 21.82 -11.90
N MET A 538 9.05 21.46 -11.44
CA MET A 538 10.03 22.39 -10.87
C MET A 538 10.89 23.07 -11.96
N ASP A 539 11.25 22.35 -13.02
CA ASP A 539 12.17 22.86 -14.06
C ASP A 539 11.73 22.62 -15.52
N GLY A 540 10.65 21.87 -15.73
CA GLY A 540 10.10 21.54 -17.05
C GLY A 540 10.85 20.44 -17.81
N SER A 541 11.84 19.78 -17.20
CA SER A 541 12.54 18.64 -17.82
C SER A 541 11.62 17.45 -18.04
N LEU A 542 11.89 16.67 -19.10
CA LEU A 542 11.15 15.43 -19.35
C LEU A 542 11.53 14.37 -18.31
N VAL A 543 10.52 13.84 -17.61
CA VAL A 543 10.70 12.71 -16.68
C VAL A 543 10.56 11.39 -17.43
N SER A 544 9.45 11.19 -18.14
CA SER A 544 9.21 9.99 -18.95
C SER A 544 8.06 10.17 -19.95
N ILE A 545 8.01 9.30 -20.96
CA ILE A 545 6.85 9.10 -21.82
C ILE A 545 6.41 7.63 -21.72
N ARG A 546 5.18 7.39 -21.27
CA ARG A 546 4.58 6.05 -21.18
C ARG A 546 3.58 5.84 -22.31
N TYR A 547 3.47 4.61 -22.83
CA TYR A 547 2.56 4.27 -23.93
C TYR A 547 1.60 3.19 -23.46
N ILE A 548 0.30 3.46 -23.52
CA ILE A 548 -0.78 2.58 -23.05
C ILE A 548 -1.51 2.02 -24.27
N SER A 549 -1.62 0.70 -24.38
CA SER A 549 -2.47 0.06 -25.39
C SER A 549 -3.92 0.06 -24.91
N LEU A 550 -4.84 0.48 -25.79
CA LEU A 550 -6.27 0.29 -25.60
C LEU A 550 -6.64 -1.01 -26.30
N ASP A 551 -6.38 -2.16 -25.66
CA ASP A 551 -6.77 -3.49 -26.16
C ASP A 551 -8.22 -3.84 -25.81
#